data_AF-A0A5E6N5F2-F1
#
_entry.id   AF-A0A5E6N5F2-F1
#
_cell.length_a   1.000
_cell.length_b   1.000
_cell.length_c   1.000
_cell.angle_alpha   90.00
_cell.angle_beta   90.00
_cell.angle_gamma   90.00
#
_symmetry.space_group_name_H-M   'P 1'
#
loop_
_entity.id
_entity.type
_entity.pdbx_description
1 polymer ?
#
loop_
_entity_poly.entity_id
_entity_poly.type
_entity_poly.pdbx_seq_one_letter_code
_entity_poly.pdbx_strand_id
1 'polypeptide(L)' 'MEKWEYRAKSKNGNDSVVHYVKDPKTGKLMDFKFKKHSTGEIPK' A
#
# COMPACT_ATOMS: atom_id res chain seq x y z
N MET A 1 -0.37 -7.09 17.19
CA MET A 1 -0.51 -6.23 16.00
C MET A 1 0.59 -6.60 15.03
N GLU A 2 0.24 -6.81 13.78
CA GLU A 2 1.20 -7.19 12.75
C GLU A 2 1.32 -6.09 11.71
N LYS A 3 2.56 -5.79 11.31
CA LYS A 3 2.87 -4.85 10.23
C LYS A 3 3.03 -5.63 8.93
N TRP A 4 2.31 -5.21 7.91
CA TRP A 4 2.31 -5.82 6.60
C TRP A 4 2.73 -4.79 5.54
N GLU A 5 3.46 -5.23 4.51
CA GLU A 5 3.79 -4.42 3.33
C GLU A 5 3.03 -4.98 2.11
N TYR A 6 2.25 -4.13 1.45
CA TYR A 6 1.60 -4.43 0.19
C TYR A 6 2.23 -3.62 -0.92
N ARG A 7 2.67 -4.29 -1.99
CA ARG A 7 3.21 -3.66 -3.19
C ARG A 7 2.28 -3.95 -4.36
N ALA A 8 1.81 -2.90 -5.01
CA ALA A 8 1.02 -2.98 -6.24
C ALA A 8 1.79 -2.35 -7.40
N LYS A 9 1.94 -3.10 -8.49
CA LYS A 9 2.49 -2.58 -9.75
C LYS A 9 1.35 -2.38 -10.74
N SER A 10 1.24 -1.17 -11.27
CA SER A 10 0.28 -0.85 -12.33
C SER A 10 0.73 -1.44 -13.68
N LYS A 11 -0.20 -1.62 -14.62
CA LYS A 11 0.11 -2.09 -15.98
C LYS A 11 1.14 -1.22 -16.70
N ASN A 12 1.20 0.07 -16.35
CA ASN A 12 2.14 1.05 -16.90
C ASN A 12 3.51 1.05 -16.18
N GLY A 13 3.79 0.05 -15.34
CA GLY A 13 5.08 -0.13 -14.68
C GLY A 13 5.28 0.67 -13.39
N ASN A 14 4.34 1.54 -13.00
CA ASN A 14 4.45 2.31 -11.77
C ASN A 14 4.19 1.45 -10.53
N ASP A 15 5.04 1.59 -9.51
CA ASP A 15 4.91 0.88 -8.22
C ASP A 15 4.30 1.76 -7.14
N SER A 16 3.33 1.21 -6.41
CA SER A 16 2.86 1.74 -5.13
C SER A 16 3.20 0.77 -4.00
N VAL A 17 3.64 1.31 -2.86
CA VAL A 17 3.95 0.52 -1.66
C VAL A 17 3.20 1.11 -0.48
N VAL A 18 2.41 0.26 0.19
CA VAL A 18 1.64 0.60 1.37
C VAL A 18 2.09 -0.27 2.53
N HIS A 19 2.34 0.35 3.68
CA HIS A 19 2.43 -0.33 4.96
C HIS A 19 1.09 -0.26 5.64
N TYR A 20 0.63 -1.35 6.24
CA TYR A 20 -0.58 -1.35 7.03
C TYR A 20 -0.44 -2.22 8.28
N VAL A 21 -1.19 -1.84 9.31
CA VAL A 21 -1.32 -2.60 10.55
C VAL A 21 -2.70 -3.23 10.57
N LYS A 22 -2.73 -4.54 10.79
CA LYS A 22 -3.96 -5.30 10.94
C LYS A 22 -3.98 -5.95 12.32
N ASP A 23 -5.15 -5.98 12.94
CA ASP A 23 -5.38 -6.82 14.12
C ASP A 23 -5.49 -8.28 13.65
N PRO A 24 -4.58 -9.19 14.07
CA PRO A 24 -4.62 -10.58 13.64
C PRO A 24 -5.84 -11.34 14.16
N LYS A 25 -6.49 -10.88 15.24
CA LYS A 25 -7.66 -11.56 15.84
C LYS A 25 -8.96 -11.22 15.13
N THR A 26 -9.15 -9.95 14.77
CA THR A 26 -10.41 -9.45 14.18
C THR A 26 -10.30 -9.16 12.69
N GLY A 27 -9.08 -9.05 12.17
CA GLY A 27 -8.81 -8.65 10.81
C GLY A 27 -9.06 -7.17 10.51
N LYS A 28 -9.35 -6.34 11.51
CA LYS A 28 -9.57 -4.91 11.31
C LYS A 28 -8.27 -4.21 10.93
N LEU A 29 -8.35 -3.34 9.91
CA LEU A 29 -7.28 -2.42 9.56
C LEU A 29 -7.22 -1.33 10.64
N MET A 30 -6.07 -1.20 11.29
CA MET A 30 -5.86 -0.26 12.38
C MET A 30 -5.20 1.03 11.89
N ASP A 31 -4.21 0.90 11.01
CA ASP A 31 -3.46 2.04 10.48
C ASP A 31 -2.89 1.68 9.09
N PHE A 32 -2.66 2.68 8.25
CA PHE A 32 -1.95 2.52 6.99
C PHE A 32 -1.16 3.77 6.62
N LYS A 33 -0.02 3.55 5.96
CA LYS A 33 0.86 4.61 5.47
C LYS A 33 1.42 4.25 4.09
N PHE A 34 1.33 5.18 3.16
CA PHE A 34 2.02 5.06 1.88
C PHE A 34 3.52 5.26 2.07
N LYS A 35 4.31 4.27 1.65
CA LYS A 35 5.78 4.34 1.58
C LYS A 35 6.23 4.85 0.22
N LYS A 36 5.52 4.48 -0.84
CA LYS A 36 5.72 4.97 -2.20
C LYS A 36 4.38 5.16 -2.86
N HIS A 37 4.12 6.37 -3.34
CA HIS A 37 3.02 6.62 -4.26
C HIS A 37 3.47 6.28 -5.67
N SER A 38 2.58 5.69 -6.47
CA SER A 38 2.75 5.64 -7.92
C SER A 38 2.67 7.05 -8.47
N THR A 39 3.78 7.77 -8.52
CA THR A 39 3.91 8.99 -9.31
C THR A 39 4.11 8.60 -10.77
N GLY A 40 3.06 8.08 -11.38
CA GLY A 40 2.97 8.06 -12.84
C GLY A 40 2.57 9.46 -13.29
N GLU A 41 3.28 10.01 -14.27
CA GLU A 41 2.75 11.16 -15.00
C GLU A 41 1.32 10.82 -15.43
N ILE A 42 0.36 11.62 -14.98
CA ILE A 42 -1.01 11.56 -15.48
C ILE A 42 -0.89 12.05 -16.93
N PRO A 43 -1.07 11.19 -17.96
CA PRO A 43 -1.08 11.69 -19.32
C PRO A 43 -2.19 12.75 -19.42
N LYS A 44 -1.79 13.95 -19.83
CA LYS A 44 -2.67 15.11 -20.02
C LYS A 44 -3.69 14.88 -21.12
#